data_AF-A0A8S9MVR2-F1
#
_entry.id   AF-A0A8S9MVR2-F1
#
_cell.length_a   1.000
_cell.length_b   1.000
_cell.length_c   1.000
_cell.angle_alpha   90.00
_cell.angle_beta   90.00
_cell.angle_gamma   90.00
#
_symmetry.space_group_name_H-M   'P 1'
#
loop_
_entity.id
_entity.type
_entity.pdbx_description
1 polymer ?
#
loop_
_entity_poly.entity_id
_entity_poly.type
_entity_poly.pdbx_seq_one_letter_code
_entity_poly.pdbx_strand_id
1 'polypeptide(L)'
;MEEFLQARDDEIQKLESLLKAATGEADKVMLTDAPLLFPPGQFALAALRIANGVLGVVDFDRYLESIVSQPNSEHTTSELTRLLDDIESLVKSYRYPSEKDMKHIKRKLKSCLGHSSSHDESKKREKRSKHKSHRSPNDAPKGARR
;
A
#
# COMPACT_ATOMS: atom_id res chain seq x y z
N MET A 1 -39.99 26.48 9.07
CA MET A 1 -39.75 25.34 8.16
C MET A 1 -38.31 25.40 7.64
N GLU A 2 -37.81 26.57 7.22
CA GLU A 2 -36.37 26.79 6.93
C GLU A 2 -35.43 26.37 8.07
N GLU A 3 -35.70 26.72 9.33
CA GLU A 3 -34.78 26.39 10.45
C GLU A 3 -34.52 24.88 10.62
N PHE A 4 -35.53 24.05 10.32
CA PHE A 4 -35.40 22.59 10.37
C PHE A 4 -34.60 22.05 9.18
N LEU A 5 -34.76 22.65 8.00
CA LEU A 5 -33.97 22.30 6.82
C LEU A 5 -32.50 22.70 7.03
N GLN A 6 -32.26 23.88 7.59
CA GLN A 6 -30.93 24.40 7.84
C GLN A 6 -30.17 23.62 8.91
N ALA A 7 -30.84 23.27 10.02
CA ALA A 7 -30.24 22.41 11.04
C ALA A 7 -29.84 21.03 10.48
N ARG A 8 -30.68 20.46 9.60
CA ARG A 8 -30.39 19.18 8.95
C ARG A 8 -29.23 19.30 7.95
N ASP A 9 -29.15 20.39 7.21
CA ASP A 9 -28.05 20.64 6.27
C ASP A 9 -26.71 20.86 7.01
N ASP A 10 -26.73 21.51 8.17
CA ASP A 10 -25.55 21.67 9.04
C ASP A 10 -25.07 20.32 9.62
N GLU A 11 -25.99 19.43 9.99
CA GLU A 11 -25.66 18.07 10.42
C GLU A 11 -25.03 17.24 9.30
N ILE A 12 -25.57 17.34 8.08
CA ILE A 12 -25.01 16.67 6.90
C ILE A 12 -23.57 17.15 6.64
N GLN A 13 -23.32 18.46 6.68
CA GLN A 13 -21.98 19.01 6.47
C GLN A 13 -20.96 18.53 7.53
N LYS A 14 -21.39 18.38 8.79
CA LYS A 14 -20.54 17.81 9.85
C LYS A 14 -20.19 16.35 9.57
N LEU A 15 -21.16 15.55 9.12
CA LEU A 15 -20.94 14.14 8.75
C LEU A 15 -20.05 14.00 7.53
N GLU A 16 -20.20 14.84 6.51
CA GLU A 16 -19.31 14.87 5.33
C GLU A 16 -17.86 15.23 5.72
N SER A 17 -17.71 16.20 6.62
CA SER A 17 -16.41 16.59 7.16
C SER A 17 -15.76 15.42 7.93
N LEU A 18 -16.55 14.71 8.73
CA LEU A 18 -16.10 13.51 9.44
C LEU A 18 -15.68 12.41 8.47
N LEU A 19 -16.48 12.13 7.43
CA LEU A 19 -16.16 11.11 6.42
C LEU A 19 -14.83 11.42 5.72
N LYS A 20 -14.62 12.68 5.34
CA LYS A 20 -13.38 13.14 4.71
C LYS A 20 -12.18 12.95 5.64
N ALA A 21 -12.31 13.33 6.91
CA ALA A 21 -11.26 13.13 7.90
C ALA A 21 -10.98 11.63 8.13
N ALA A 22 -12.03 10.82 8.28
CA ALA A 22 -11.92 9.37 8.47
C ALA A 22 -11.24 8.68 7.29
N THR A 23 -11.49 9.13 6.06
CA THR A 23 -10.81 8.61 4.86
C THR A 23 -9.30 8.92 4.92
N GLY A 24 -8.94 10.14 5.33
CA GLY A 24 -7.53 10.50 5.55
C GLY A 24 -6.85 9.69 6.66
N GLU A 25 -7.58 9.33 7.72
CA GLU A 25 -7.05 8.42 8.75
C GLU A 25 -6.94 6.98 8.24
N ALA A 26 -7.90 6.51 7.43
CA ALA A 26 -7.84 5.20 6.81
C ALA A 26 -6.62 5.07 5.89
N ASP A 27 -6.27 6.11 5.13
CA ASP A 27 -5.04 6.13 4.32
C ASP A 27 -3.78 5.95 5.20
N LYS A 28 -3.74 6.52 6.41
CA LYS A 28 -2.62 6.30 7.34
C LYS A 28 -2.59 4.87 7.87
N VAL A 29 -3.76 4.30 8.19
CA VAL A 29 -3.89 2.89 8.58
C VAL A 29 -3.34 1.98 7.48
N MET A 30 -3.60 2.29 6.20
CA MET A 30 -3.12 1.50 5.05
C MET A 30 -1.60 1.48 4.91
N LEU A 31 -0.88 2.42 5.53
CA LEU A 31 0.59 2.44 5.54
C LEU A 31 1.19 1.52 6.63
N THR A 32 0.36 0.94 7.48
CA THR A 32 0.77 0.04 8.57
C THR A 32 0.46 -1.42 8.23
N ASP A 33 0.81 -2.34 9.14
CA ASP A 33 0.43 -3.75 9.03
C ASP A 33 -1.03 -4.02 9.44
N ALA A 34 -1.79 -3.01 9.89
CA ALA A 34 -3.18 -3.18 10.30
C ALA A 34 -4.09 -3.90 9.27
N PRO A 35 -3.98 -3.67 7.93
CA PRO A 35 -4.79 -4.37 6.95
C PRO A 35 -4.52 -5.88 6.87
N LEU A 36 -3.35 -6.34 7.35
CA LEU A 36 -2.98 -7.74 7.43
C LEU A 36 -3.42 -8.39 8.75
N LEU A 37 -3.64 -7.57 9.80
CA LEU A 37 -3.89 -8.03 11.16
C LEU A 37 -5.38 -7.96 11.55
N PHE A 38 -6.14 -7.04 10.96
CA PHE A 38 -7.53 -6.77 11.36
C PHE A 38 -8.49 -6.83 10.16
N PRO A 39 -9.73 -7.30 10.37
CA PRO A 39 -10.80 -7.19 9.39
C PRO A 39 -11.05 -5.74 8.95
N PRO A 40 -11.48 -5.53 7.69
CA PRO A 40 -11.70 -4.19 7.13
C PRO A 40 -12.70 -3.35 7.93
N GLY A 41 -13.72 -3.98 8.50
CA GLY A 41 -14.68 -3.28 9.37
C GLY A 41 -14.05 -2.70 10.63
N GLN A 42 -13.07 -3.39 11.23
CA GLN A 42 -12.48 -2.97 12.50
C GLN A 42 -11.56 -1.76 12.31
N PHE A 43 -10.70 -1.76 11.30
CA PHE A 43 -9.85 -0.59 11.09
C PHE A 43 -10.58 0.57 10.40
N ALA A 44 -11.64 0.33 9.61
CA ALA A 44 -12.52 1.40 9.13
C ALA A 44 -13.19 2.10 10.32
N LEU A 45 -13.65 1.31 11.30
CA LEU A 45 -14.20 1.83 12.55
C LEU A 45 -13.15 2.57 13.38
N ALA A 46 -11.89 2.10 13.41
CA ALA A 46 -10.80 2.79 14.08
C ALA A 46 -10.48 4.14 13.42
N ALA A 47 -10.41 4.18 12.08
CA ALA A 47 -10.20 5.41 11.33
C ALA A 47 -11.32 6.43 11.59
N LEU A 48 -12.58 5.96 11.65
CA LEU A 48 -13.72 6.79 12.03
C LEU A 48 -13.59 7.31 13.47
N ARG A 49 -13.18 6.46 14.41
CA ARG A 49 -12.97 6.84 15.82
C ARG A 49 -11.91 7.92 15.95
N ILE A 50 -10.77 7.76 15.30
CA ILE A 50 -9.64 8.71 15.34
C ILE A 50 -10.10 10.07 14.79
N ALA A 51 -10.75 10.08 13.62
CA ALA A 51 -11.28 11.30 13.03
C ALA A 51 -12.34 11.97 13.92
N ASN A 52 -13.25 11.18 14.50
CA ASN A 52 -14.28 11.69 15.39
C ASN A 52 -13.73 12.20 16.72
N GLY A 53 -12.61 11.65 17.22
CA GLY A 53 -11.94 12.17 18.42
C GLY A 53 -11.45 13.61 18.28
N VAL A 54 -11.21 14.06 17.04
CA VAL A 54 -10.84 15.45 16.72
C VAL A 54 -12.06 16.33 16.47
N LEU A 55 -13.06 15.82 15.74
CA LEU A 55 -14.20 16.61 15.27
C LEU A 55 -15.40 16.62 16.23
N GLY A 56 -15.55 15.59 17.08
CA GLY A 56 -16.61 15.48 18.07
C GLY A 56 -18.03 15.46 17.49
N VAL A 57 -18.22 14.89 16.28
CA VAL A 57 -19.49 14.96 15.55
C VAL A 57 -20.50 13.93 16.06
N VAL A 58 -20.04 12.75 16.43
CA VAL A 58 -20.88 11.63 16.88
C VAL A 58 -20.51 11.19 18.30
N ASP A 59 -21.50 10.78 19.09
CA ASP A 59 -21.26 10.04 20.34
C ASP A 59 -20.80 8.62 19.99
N PHE A 60 -19.48 8.44 19.94
CA PHE A 60 -18.89 7.20 19.45
C PHE A 60 -19.04 6.04 20.44
N ASP A 61 -19.01 6.31 21.74
CA ASP A 61 -19.16 5.27 22.77
C ASP A 61 -20.57 4.67 22.69
N ARG A 62 -21.60 5.53 22.61
CA ARG A 62 -22.98 5.10 22.39
C ARG A 62 -23.16 4.35 21.08
N TYR A 63 -22.45 4.76 20.03
CA TYR A 63 -22.48 4.07 18.74
C TYR A 63 -21.89 2.65 18.85
N LEU A 64 -20.74 2.49 19.53
CA LEU A 64 -20.14 1.17 19.77
C LEU A 64 -21.05 0.27 20.60
N GLU A 65 -21.67 0.80 21.66
CA GLU A 65 -22.66 0.06 22.46
C GLU A 65 -23.82 -0.44 21.60
N SER A 66 -24.30 0.39 20.66
CA SER A 66 -25.39 0.01 19.75
C SER A 66 -25.00 -1.11 18.78
N ILE A 67 -23.73 -1.18 18.37
CA ILE A 67 -23.20 -2.26 17.52
C ILE A 67 -23.14 -3.56 18.33
N VAL A 68 -22.59 -3.51 19.55
CA VAL A 68 -22.39 -4.68 20.40
C VAL A 68 -23.71 -5.25 20.95
N SER A 69 -24.72 -4.41 21.12
CA SER A 69 -26.05 -4.82 21.57
C SER A 69 -26.82 -5.64 20.53
N GLN A 70 -26.33 -5.76 19.30
CA GLN A 70 -26.98 -6.56 18.27
C GLN A 70 -26.89 -8.06 18.62
N PRO A 71 -27.94 -8.85 18.34
CA PRO A 71 -28.04 -10.25 18.78
C PRO A 71 -26.96 -11.19 18.21
N ASN A 72 -26.23 -10.76 17.18
CA ASN A 72 -25.15 -11.53 16.55
C ASN A 72 -23.75 -10.94 16.85
N SER A 73 -23.62 -10.04 17.83
CA SER A 73 -22.31 -9.49 18.18
C SER A 73 -21.46 -10.55 18.90
N GLU A 74 -20.32 -10.90 18.32
CA GLU A 74 -19.35 -11.80 18.94
C GLU A 74 -18.42 -11.08 19.93
N HIS A 75 -18.36 -9.74 19.87
CA HIS A 75 -17.45 -8.93 20.67
C HIS A 75 -18.17 -8.22 21.80
N THR A 76 -17.50 -8.12 22.95
CA THR A 76 -17.85 -7.17 24.01
C THR A 76 -17.36 -5.76 23.66
N THR A 77 -17.97 -4.73 24.25
CA THR A 77 -17.55 -3.33 24.03
C THR A 77 -16.09 -3.11 24.42
N SER A 78 -15.63 -3.70 25.52
CA SER A 78 -14.24 -3.57 25.98
C SER A 78 -13.23 -4.23 25.03
N GLU A 79 -13.56 -5.41 24.47
CA GLU A 79 -12.72 -6.06 23.45
C GLU A 79 -12.64 -5.21 22.19
N LEU A 80 -13.78 -4.70 21.71
CA LEU A 80 -13.80 -3.84 20.53
C LEU A 80 -12.98 -2.57 20.75
N THR A 81 -13.15 -1.89 21.88
CA THR A 81 -12.36 -0.70 22.24
C THR A 81 -10.86 -1.01 22.24
N ARG A 82 -10.46 -2.14 22.82
CA ARG A 82 -9.05 -2.56 22.82
C ARG A 82 -8.50 -2.80 21.41
N LEU A 83 -9.27 -3.47 20.53
CA LEU A 83 -8.87 -3.67 19.13
C LEU A 83 -8.67 -2.34 18.41
N LEU A 84 -9.57 -1.38 18.64
CA LEU A 84 -9.46 -0.04 18.05
C LEU A 84 -8.24 0.71 18.61
N ASP A 85 -7.92 0.56 19.90
CA ASP A 85 -6.71 1.13 20.53
C ASP A 85 -5.43 0.55 19.95
N ASP A 86 -5.40 -0.76 19.70
CA ASP A 86 -4.26 -1.45 19.09
C ASP A 86 -3.99 -0.91 17.66
N ILE A 87 -5.05 -0.70 16.86
CA ILE A 87 -4.94 -0.10 15.52
C ILE A 87 -4.45 1.35 15.59
N GLU A 88 -4.99 2.14 16.51
CA GLU A 88 -4.57 3.53 16.71
C GLU A 88 -3.09 3.62 17.15
N SER A 89 -2.64 2.69 17.99
CA SER A 89 -1.24 2.56 18.39
C SER A 89 -0.34 2.25 17.20
N LEU A 90 -0.73 1.32 16.31
CA LEU A 90 0.00 1.03 15.08
C LEU A 90 0.17 2.28 14.22
N VAL A 91 -0.90 3.04 14.01
CA VAL A 91 -0.87 4.30 13.24
C VAL A 91 0.08 5.32 13.88
N LYS A 92 -0.01 5.53 15.20
CA LYS A 92 0.85 6.48 15.92
C LYS A 92 2.32 6.06 15.91
N SER A 93 2.59 4.76 15.89
CA SER A 93 3.95 4.21 15.88
C SER A 93 4.60 4.23 14.49
N TYR A 94 3.82 4.45 13.42
CA TYR A 94 4.31 4.41 12.05
C TYR A 94 5.36 5.49 11.79
N ARG A 95 6.49 5.08 11.20
CA ARG A 95 7.61 5.97 10.89
C ARG A 95 7.76 6.10 9.38
N TYR A 96 7.56 7.30 8.87
CA TYR A 96 7.85 7.61 7.47
C TYR A 96 9.35 7.51 7.21
N PRO A 97 9.79 6.75 6.19
CA PRO A 97 11.19 6.73 5.78
C PRO A 97 11.65 8.13 5.38
N SER A 98 12.81 8.57 5.88
CA SER A 98 13.36 9.86 5.47
C SER A 98 13.84 9.83 4.02
N GLU A 99 14.03 11.00 3.39
CA GLU A 99 14.62 11.05 2.05
C GLU A 99 16.00 10.37 1.98
N LYS A 100 16.79 10.50 3.06
CA LYS A 100 18.12 9.89 3.13
C LYS A 100 18.01 8.37 3.14
N ASP A 101 17.11 7.83 3.96
CA ASP A 101 16.82 6.40 4.03
C ASP A 101 16.33 5.90 2.67
N MET A 102 15.39 6.61 2.06
CA MET A 102 14.85 6.26 0.74
C MET A 102 15.92 6.25 -0.36
N LYS A 103 16.81 7.26 -0.39
CA LYS A 103 17.95 7.32 -1.33
C LYS A 103 18.92 6.16 -1.09
N HIS A 104 19.21 5.84 0.18
CA HIS A 104 20.10 4.74 0.54
C HIS A 104 19.51 3.37 0.17
N ILE A 105 18.25 3.12 0.54
CA ILE A 105 17.49 1.91 0.19
C ILE A 105 17.45 1.71 -1.33
N LYS A 106 17.09 2.76 -2.09
CA LYS A 106 17.07 2.69 -3.57
C LYS A 106 18.43 2.34 -4.16
N ARG A 107 19.54 2.89 -3.62
CA ARG A 107 20.90 2.55 -4.08
C ARG A 107 21.23 1.09 -3.80
N LYS A 108 20.90 0.59 -2.60
CA LYS A 108 21.10 -0.83 -2.25
C LYS A 108 20.27 -1.73 -3.15
N LEU A 109 18.98 -1.44 -3.34
CA LEU A 109 18.10 -2.20 -4.24
C LEU A 109 18.67 -2.29 -5.65
N LYS A 110 19.13 -1.16 -6.23
CA LYS A 110 19.77 -1.15 -7.56
C LYS A 110 21.04 -2.00 -7.62
N SER A 111 21.85 -1.98 -6.57
CA SER A 111 23.06 -2.79 -6.49
C SER A 111 22.75 -4.28 -6.37
N CYS A 112 21.72 -4.65 -5.59
CA CYS A 112 21.29 -6.04 -5.41
C CYS A 112 20.60 -6.59 -6.67
N LEU A 113 19.92 -5.74 -7.45
CA LEU A 113 19.33 -6.10 -8.74
C LEU A 113 20.35 -6.25 -9.88
N GLY A 114 21.65 -6.05 -9.62
CA GLY A 114 22.71 -5.95 -10.63
C GLY A 114 22.63 -6.99 -11.77
N HIS A 115 22.52 -6.49 -13.01
CA HIS A 115 22.64 -7.17 -14.30
C HIS A 115 21.74 -8.40 -14.61
N SER A 116 21.06 -8.99 -13.63
CA SER A 116 20.23 -10.19 -13.82
C SER A 116 18.83 -9.90 -14.35
N SER A 117 18.39 -8.64 -14.37
CA SER A 117 17.19 -8.22 -15.12
C SER A 117 17.51 -7.80 -16.56
N SER A 118 18.45 -8.46 -17.25
CA SER A 118 18.58 -8.34 -18.71
C SER A 118 17.42 -9.02 -19.46
N HIS A 119 16.23 -9.05 -18.86
CA HIS A 119 14.98 -9.31 -19.57
C HIS A 119 14.58 -8.04 -20.32
N ASP A 120 15.50 -7.56 -21.16
CA ASP A 120 15.17 -6.73 -22.31
C ASP A 120 14.52 -7.68 -23.32
N GLU A 121 13.22 -7.96 -23.13
CA GLU A 121 12.33 -8.65 -24.09
C GLU A 121 12.13 -7.82 -25.35
N SER A 122 13.19 -7.24 -25.90
CA SER A 122 13.11 -6.46 -27.12
C SER A 122 14.34 -6.52 -27.99
N LYS A 123 15.33 -7.39 -27.71
CA LYS A 123 16.53 -7.51 -28.57
C LYS A 123 16.97 -8.93 -28.90
N LYS A 124 16.06 -9.79 -29.38
CA LYS A 124 16.45 -10.86 -30.32
C LYS A 124 16.70 -10.24 -31.70
N ARG A 125 17.75 -9.39 -31.79
CA ARG A 125 18.23 -8.82 -33.05
C ARG A 125 18.80 -9.96 -33.89
N GLU A 126 18.07 -10.28 -34.95
CA GLU A 126 18.43 -11.12 -36.09
C GLU A 126 19.93 -11.00 -36.43
N LYS A 127 20.74 -11.99 -36.03
CA LYS A 127 22.12 -12.12 -36.53
C LYS A 127 22.04 -12.67 -37.95
N ARG A 128 21.82 -11.78 -38.92
CA ARG A 128 22.11 -12.04 -40.33
C ARG A 128 23.60 -12.39 -40.46
N SER A 129 23.89 -13.63 -40.83
CA SER A 129 25.23 -14.06 -41.23
C SER A 129 25.62 -13.33 -42.53
N LYS A 130 26.48 -12.32 -42.40
CA LYS A 130 27.29 -11.82 -43.52
C LYS A 130 28.74 -12.01 -43.15
N HIS A 131 29.38 -13.01 -43.76
CA HIS A 131 30.79 -12.94 -44.10
C HIS A 131 30.95 -13.44 -45.53
N LYS A 132 31.24 -12.50 -46.43
CA LYS A 132 31.92 -12.75 -47.70
C LYS A 132 33.41 -12.64 -47.42
N SER A 133 34.19 -13.66 -47.75
CA SER A 133 35.63 -13.58 -48.03
C SER A 133 35.98 -14.76 -48.93
N HIS A 134 35.84 -14.63 -50.24
CA HIS A 134 36.91 -14.34 -51.22
C HIS A 134 38.04 -15.41 -51.30
N ARG A 135 38.04 -16.09 -52.47
CA ARG A 135 39.03 -16.94 -53.16
C ARG A 135 40.48 -16.36 -53.13
N SER A 136 41.63 -17.04 -53.27
CA SER A 136 42.11 -18.25 -54.01
C SER A 136 43.51 -18.70 -53.47
N PRO A 137 44.49 -19.26 -54.25
CA PRO A 137 44.79 -20.69 -54.45
C PRO A 137 46.26 -21.11 -54.10
N ASN A 138 46.53 -22.41 -54.18
CA ASN A 138 47.86 -23.08 -54.27
C ASN A 138 48.85 -22.95 -53.10
N ASP A 139 49.12 -24.06 -52.44
CA ASP A 139 50.49 -24.55 -52.27
C ASP A 139 50.51 -26.05 -51.92
N ALA A 140 51.19 -26.84 -52.75
CA ALA A 140 51.60 -28.20 -52.41
C ALA A 140 52.94 -28.14 -51.68
N PRO A 141 53.24 -29.12 -50.81
CA PRO A 141 54.43 -29.91 -51.12
C PRO A 141 54.30 -31.41 -50.85
N LYS A 142 54.85 -32.13 -51.83
CA LYS A 142 55.58 -33.41 -51.81
C LYS A 142 55.69 -34.19 -50.48
N GLY A 143 55.15 -35.41 -50.51
CA GLY A 143 55.91 -36.67 -50.37
C GLY A 143 56.34 -37.14 -48.98
N ALA A 144 55.91 -38.35 -48.57
CA ALA A 144 56.74 -39.56 -48.56
C ALA A 144 56.14 -40.70 -47.70
N ARG A 145 56.13 -41.91 -48.29
CA ARG A 145 56.23 -43.27 -47.68
C ARG A 145 55.01 -43.78 -46.89
N ARG A 146 54.52 -45.00 -47.08
CA ARG A 146 55.01 -46.23 -47.73
C ARG A 146 53.93 -46.86 -48.60
#